data_AF-A0A524GV53-F1
#
_entry.id   AF-A0A524GV53-F1
#
_cell.length_a   1.000
_cell.length_b   1.000
_cell.length_c   1.000
_cell.angle_alpha   90.00
_cell.angle_beta   90.00
_cell.angle_gamma   90.00
#
_symmetry.space_group_name_H-M   'P 1'
#
loop_
_entity.id
_entity.type
_entity.pdbx_description
1 polymer ?
#
loop_
_entity_poly.entity_id
_entity_poly.type
_entity_poly.pdbx_seq_one_letter_code
_entity_poly.pdbx_strand_id
1 'polypeptide(L)'
;DYYKYTGDAATLERYTKNVCAKLDDAYAVFGQNPNLRFYGWDERLCAGFEIWFRPCQEAQNAYKMLSIRAWNDFAAAMGQHGRKDLEEKYAGYAKTRMAELRESPSWSADFGLHAAADAINTGTLRDAEKTMLFEKLFLDRVNRLSLSPFNQYFIIQAMGRMVKHDDALSSVRDMWGGMVNNGGTTTYEVYRPSWNEAIAPTDAVPNSQSGIVSLCHPWGAGVVKWLNEEVLGIVPTQPGFKTYDIMPHPGRTLKQVSGETPTPFGRIAAGFDLTSGLCTVSAPVGTVGRVGIPKVGKKIVSIHINGKLAWDGAFHAVEGIEGAKQDEDFVVFSHVRPGTYAMAVVYEGMTPAYDEPAVKYAAEVVRTDTTTSGDWGGVYGKEGHVLCNYNDEGRDETALPPYVKSVEYYRAFPKSGLPDPQMWAGETADKRALAPDKHNGPGRKAAGYSNSDQTMSVTIGIDGEREYQVALYFVDWNSNGCRQAVEMMDAGTLNQVAPVRIVDDFPGGAYLVYKYNKSAKFRINKVRGSLVTLSGIFFDPAATTLGSHQP
;
A
#
# COMPACT_ATOMS: atom_id res chain seq x y z
N ASP A 1 -16.96 7.65 -13.17
CA ASP A 1 -17.31 8.27 -11.87
C ASP A 1 -18.17 9.52 -11.97
N TYR A 2 -17.67 10.66 -12.47
CA TYR A 2 -18.43 11.93 -12.48
C TYR A 2 -19.87 11.77 -13.00
N TYR A 3 -20.05 11.28 -14.23
CA TYR A 3 -21.39 11.00 -14.80
C TYR A 3 -22.25 10.08 -13.93
N LYS A 4 -21.66 9.01 -13.39
CA LYS A 4 -22.37 8.04 -12.54
C LYS A 4 -22.93 8.71 -11.28
N TYR A 5 -22.16 9.62 -10.69
CA TYR A 5 -22.52 10.33 -9.45
C TYR A 5 -23.43 11.54 -9.68
N THR A 6 -23.27 12.28 -10.77
CA THR A 6 -24.00 13.53 -11.03
C THR A 6 -25.17 13.39 -11.99
N GLY A 7 -25.16 12.36 -12.85
CA GLY A 7 -26.11 12.24 -13.96
C GLY A 7 -25.86 13.24 -15.09
N ASP A 8 -24.74 13.99 -15.06
CA ASP A 8 -24.42 15.04 -16.03
C ASP A 8 -23.95 14.45 -17.37
N ALA A 9 -24.94 14.10 -18.19
CA ALA A 9 -24.78 13.60 -19.55
C ALA A 9 -24.08 14.62 -20.47
N ALA A 10 -24.33 15.91 -20.30
CA ALA A 10 -23.76 16.94 -21.18
C ALA A 10 -22.23 17.02 -21.04
N THR A 11 -21.71 16.96 -19.82
CA THR A 11 -20.27 16.89 -19.59
C THR A 11 -19.68 15.59 -20.12
N LEU A 12 -20.36 14.45 -19.93
CA LEU A 12 -19.92 13.17 -20.51
C LEU A 12 -19.77 13.29 -22.03
N GLU A 13 -20.81 13.75 -22.73
CA GLU A 13 -20.83 13.94 -24.19
C GLU A 13 -19.71 14.87 -24.67
N ARG A 14 -19.52 15.99 -23.98
CA ARG A 14 -18.47 16.97 -24.29
C ARG A 14 -17.08 16.34 -24.32
N TYR A 15 -16.79 15.41 -23.39
CA TYR A 15 -15.48 14.78 -23.29
C TYR A 15 -15.37 13.42 -23.99
N THR A 16 -16.47 12.84 -24.46
CA THR A 16 -16.51 11.50 -25.11
C THR A 16 -15.43 11.34 -26.17
N LYS A 17 -15.28 12.29 -27.09
CA LYS A 17 -14.27 12.20 -28.16
C LYS A 17 -12.83 12.08 -27.62
N ASN A 18 -12.51 12.86 -26.59
CA ASN A 18 -11.19 12.84 -25.96
C ASN A 18 -10.97 11.53 -25.18
N VAL A 19 -12.00 11.03 -24.48
CA VAL A 19 -11.93 9.74 -23.78
C VAL A 19 -11.71 8.61 -24.78
N CYS A 20 -12.48 8.57 -25.88
CA CYS A 20 -12.32 7.56 -26.92
C CYS A 20 -10.89 7.56 -27.49
N ALA A 21 -10.33 8.72 -27.79
CA ALA A 21 -8.96 8.82 -28.32
C ALA A 21 -7.92 8.21 -27.35
N LYS A 22 -8.06 8.45 -26.05
CA LYS A 22 -7.16 7.87 -25.02
C LYS A 22 -7.35 6.38 -24.85
N LEU A 23 -8.59 5.90 -24.88
CA LEU A 23 -8.89 4.47 -24.74
C LEU A 23 -8.48 3.66 -25.98
N ASP A 24 -8.58 4.26 -27.17
CA ASP A 24 -8.11 3.66 -28.42
C ASP A 24 -6.58 3.60 -28.48
N ASP A 25 -5.90 4.66 -28.03
CA ASP A 25 -4.43 4.67 -27.86
C ASP A 25 -3.98 3.57 -26.87
N ALA A 26 -4.64 3.47 -25.72
CA ALA A 26 -4.37 2.40 -24.75
C ALA A 26 -4.54 1.00 -25.36
N TYR A 27 -5.52 0.82 -26.26
CA TYR A 27 -5.74 -0.46 -26.94
C TYR A 27 -4.64 -0.76 -27.97
N ALA A 28 -4.16 0.29 -28.66
CA ALA A 28 -3.08 0.20 -29.62
C ALA A 28 -1.76 -0.19 -28.96
N VAL A 29 -1.43 0.36 -27.78
CA VAL A 29 -0.18 0.07 -27.06
C VAL A 29 -0.28 -1.09 -26.06
N PHE A 30 -1.44 -1.73 -25.97
CA PHE A 30 -1.67 -2.83 -25.03
C PHE A 30 -0.67 -3.98 -25.26
N GLY A 31 0.00 -4.41 -24.20
CA GLY A 31 1.00 -5.49 -24.27
C GLY A 31 2.35 -5.09 -24.87
N GLN A 32 2.53 -3.83 -25.33
CA GLN A 32 3.78 -3.35 -25.93
C GLN A 32 4.76 -2.75 -24.91
N ASN A 33 4.43 -2.81 -23.62
CA ASN A 33 5.19 -2.23 -22.52
C ASN A 33 5.57 -0.75 -22.79
N PRO A 34 4.58 0.17 -22.90
CA PRO A 34 4.85 1.58 -23.17
C PRO A 34 5.76 2.21 -22.10
N ASN A 35 6.42 3.32 -22.43
CA ASN A 35 7.29 4.01 -21.48
C ASN A 35 6.48 4.72 -20.38
N LEU A 36 6.19 4.00 -19.30
CA LEU A 36 5.49 4.52 -18.13
C LEU A 36 6.43 5.39 -17.30
N ARG A 37 6.09 6.68 -17.16
CA ARG A 37 6.84 7.62 -16.32
C ARG A 37 6.50 7.51 -14.83
N PHE A 38 5.25 7.16 -14.53
CA PHE A 38 4.75 7.08 -13.16
C PHE A 38 3.51 6.18 -13.11
N TYR A 39 3.43 5.38 -12.06
CA TYR A 39 2.24 4.58 -11.73
C TYR A 39 1.78 4.80 -10.27
N GLY A 40 2.72 5.06 -9.36
CA GLY A 40 2.46 5.24 -7.94
C GLY A 40 3.77 5.28 -7.15
N TRP A 41 3.80 5.84 -5.94
CA TRP A 41 4.97 5.66 -5.07
C TRP A 41 4.90 4.31 -4.36
N ASP A 42 5.73 3.38 -4.81
CA ASP A 42 6.08 2.11 -4.17
C ASP A 42 7.28 1.49 -4.90
N GLU A 43 8.22 0.91 -4.16
CA GLU A 43 9.43 0.33 -4.74
C GLU A 43 9.12 -0.81 -5.71
N ARG A 44 8.04 -1.57 -5.46
CA ARG A 44 7.57 -2.64 -6.35
C ARG A 44 7.07 -2.13 -7.70
N LEU A 45 6.69 -0.85 -7.78
CA LEU A 45 6.35 -0.16 -9.03
C LEU A 45 7.56 0.50 -9.68
N CYS A 46 8.77 0.22 -9.17
CA CYS A 46 10.02 0.86 -9.56
C CYS A 46 9.97 2.39 -9.43
N ALA A 47 9.02 2.89 -8.65
CA ALA A 47 8.72 4.30 -8.45
C ALA A 47 8.88 4.59 -6.95
N GLY A 48 10.04 5.13 -6.61
CA GLY A 48 10.50 5.32 -5.22
C GLY A 48 11.89 5.95 -5.17
N PHE A 49 12.18 6.83 -6.15
CA PHE A 49 13.44 7.62 -6.25
C PHE A 49 14.71 6.85 -6.55
N GLU A 50 14.57 5.65 -7.12
CA GLU A 50 15.72 4.91 -7.64
C GLU A 50 15.55 4.54 -9.12
N ILE A 51 14.33 4.28 -9.61
CA ILE A 51 14.23 3.65 -10.93
C ILE A 51 13.02 4.12 -11.75
N TRP A 52 12.50 5.33 -11.48
CA TRP A 52 11.28 5.86 -12.09
C TRP A 52 11.31 5.94 -13.64
N PHE A 53 12.48 5.81 -14.25
CA PHE A 53 12.68 5.82 -15.69
C PHE A 53 12.99 4.45 -16.31
N ARG A 54 13.15 3.37 -15.53
CA ARG A 54 13.33 2.03 -16.11
C ARG A 54 11.98 1.32 -16.26
N PRO A 55 11.82 0.50 -17.31
CA PRO A 55 10.67 -0.37 -17.43
C PRO A 55 10.52 -1.24 -16.17
N CYS A 56 9.34 -1.20 -15.56
CA CYS A 56 9.00 -1.99 -14.39
C CYS A 56 7.93 -3.00 -14.76
N GLN A 57 8.23 -4.29 -14.68
CA GLN A 57 7.29 -5.33 -15.09
C GLN A 57 5.95 -5.22 -14.35
N GLU A 58 5.99 -4.97 -13.04
CA GLU A 58 4.78 -4.81 -12.23
C GLU A 58 3.93 -3.62 -12.67
N ALA A 59 4.55 -2.44 -12.91
CA ALA A 59 3.81 -1.28 -13.40
C ALA A 59 3.21 -1.52 -14.81
N GLN A 60 3.91 -2.28 -15.67
CA GLN A 60 3.38 -2.67 -16.98
C GLN A 60 2.16 -3.60 -16.84
N ASN A 61 2.24 -4.58 -15.94
CA ASN A 61 1.13 -5.49 -15.66
C ASN A 61 -0.07 -4.75 -15.07
N ALA A 62 0.17 -3.84 -14.12
CA ALA A 62 -0.88 -3.00 -13.55
C ALA A 62 -1.51 -2.08 -14.61
N TYR A 63 -0.72 -1.51 -15.53
CA TYR A 63 -1.24 -0.69 -16.64
C TYR A 63 -2.11 -1.49 -17.62
N LYS A 64 -1.76 -2.76 -17.92
CA LYS A 64 -2.63 -3.64 -18.72
C LYS A 64 -3.98 -3.80 -18.05
N MET A 65 -4.01 -4.13 -16.76
CA MET A 65 -5.27 -4.35 -16.04
C MET A 65 -6.08 -3.07 -15.85
N LEU A 66 -5.42 -1.94 -15.61
CA LEU A 66 -6.04 -0.60 -15.59
C LEU A 66 -6.73 -0.28 -16.92
N SER A 67 -6.10 -0.62 -18.05
CA SER A 67 -6.69 -0.39 -19.38
C SER A 67 -7.98 -1.18 -19.58
N ILE A 68 -7.98 -2.46 -19.17
CA ILE A 68 -9.17 -3.32 -19.22
C ILE A 68 -10.29 -2.79 -18.34
N ARG A 69 -9.97 -2.38 -17.11
CA ARG A 69 -10.93 -1.74 -16.20
C ARG A 69 -11.51 -0.47 -16.82
N ALA A 70 -10.67 0.41 -17.36
CA ALA A 70 -11.10 1.68 -17.94
C ALA A 70 -12.05 1.47 -19.12
N TRP A 71 -11.81 0.48 -19.98
CA TRP A 71 -12.73 0.11 -21.06
C TRP A 71 -14.07 -0.40 -20.53
N ASN A 72 -14.08 -1.28 -19.52
CA ASN A 72 -15.32 -1.76 -18.91
C ASN A 72 -16.14 -0.64 -18.27
N ASP A 73 -15.49 0.20 -17.46
CA ASP A 73 -16.14 1.31 -16.77
C ASP A 73 -16.71 2.33 -17.76
N PHE A 74 -15.98 2.62 -18.84
CA PHE A 74 -16.47 3.51 -19.90
C PHE A 74 -17.59 2.88 -20.72
N ALA A 75 -17.50 1.59 -21.07
CA ALA A 75 -18.55 0.87 -21.78
C ALA A 75 -19.87 0.91 -20.99
N ALA A 76 -19.82 0.63 -19.68
CA ALA A 76 -20.98 0.70 -18.79
C ALA A 76 -21.59 2.11 -18.76
N ALA A 77 -20.76 3.16 -18.67
CA ALA A 77 -21.23 4.55 -18.72
C ALA A 77 -21.90 4.89 -20.06
N MET A 78 -21.33 4.45 -21.18
CA MET A 78 -21.90 4.65 -22.53
C MET A 78 -23.22 3.91 -22.69
N GLY A 79 -23.32 2.69 -22.18
CA GLY A 79 -24.56 1.91 -22.22
C GLY A 79 -25.70 2.56 -21.43
N GLN A 80 -25.40 3.08 -20.23
CA GLN A 80 -26.35 3.85 -19.43
C GLN A 80 -26.74 5.19 -20.07
N HIS A 81 -25.85 5.77 -20.88
CA HIS A 81 -26.12 6.98 -21.67
C HIS A 81 -26.82 6.70 -23.01
N GLY A 82 -27.02 5.43 -23.38
CA GLY A 82 -27.66 5.04 -24.64
C GLY A 82 -26.73 4.98 -25.87
N ARG A 83 -25.42 5.15 -25.69
CA ARG A 83 -24.41 5.01 -26.76
C ARG A 83 -23.97 3.56 -26.93
N LYS A 84 -24.87 2.75 -27.47
CA LYS A 84 -24.66 1.30 -27.70
C LYS A 84 -23.44 0.99 -28.57
N ASP A 85 -23.16 1.83 -29.56
CA ASP A 85 -21.98 1.73 -30.42
C ASP A 85 -20.66 1.77 -29.63
N LEU A 86 -20.57 2.65 -28.63
CA LEU A 86 -19.38 2.77 -27.78
C LEU A 86 -19.35 1.72 -26.67
N GLU A 87 -20.50 1.38 -26.10
CA GLU A 87 -20.61 0.26 -25.15
C GLU A 87 -20.07 -1.03 -25.78
N GLU A 88 -20.56 -1.41 -26.95
CA GLU A 88 -20.15 -2.62 -27.65
C GLU A 88 -18.67 -2.60 -28.01
N LYS A 89 -18.15 -1.48 -28.53
CA LYS A 89 -16.74 -1.33 -28.88
C LYS A 89 -15.82 -1.56 -27.68
N TYR A 90 -16.01 -0.83 -26.58
CA TYR A 90 -15.09 -0.87 -25.45
C TYR A 90 -15.26 -2.11 -24.58
N ALA A 91 -16.49 -2.63 -24.42
CA ALA A 91 -16.70 -3.96 -23.83
C ALA A 91 -16.02 -5.05 -24.68
N GLY A 92 -16.07 -4.91 -26.01
CA GLY A 92 -15.35 -5.77 -26.95
C GLY A 92 -13.84 -5.72 -26.72
N TYR A 93 -13.23 -4.55 -26.57
CA TYR A 93 -11.80 -4.39 -26.28
C TYR A 93 -11.40 -5.10 -24.98
N ALA A 94 -12.13 -4.87 -23.89
CA ALA A 94 -11.87 -5.52 -22.61
C ALA A 94 -12.00 -7.05 -22.71
N LYS A 95 -13.04 -7.55 -23.36
CA LYS A 95 -13.27 -8.98 -23.57
C LYS A 95 -12.14 -9.62 -24.37
N THR A 96 -11.74 -9.01 -25.49
CA THR A 96 -10.66 -9.51 -26.35
C THR A 96 -9.34 -9.58 -25.59
N ARG A 97 -8.91 -8.49 -24.91
CA ARG A 97 -7.64 -8.48 -24.19
C ARG A 97 -7.62 -9.42 -22.97
N MET A 98 -8.75 -9.58 -22.28
CA MET A 98 -8.87 -10.59 -21.22
C MET A 98 -8.77 -12.03 -21.76
N ALA A 99 -9.32 -12.30 -22.95
CA ALA A 99 -9.23 -13.61 -23.58
C ALA A 99 -7.78 -13.92 -23.98
N GLU A 100 -7.09 -12.97 -24.62
CA GLU A 100 -5.68 -13.10 -25.01
C GLU A 100 -4.77 -13.38 -23.81
N LEU A 101 -4.95 -12.65 -22.68
CA LEU A 101 -4.17 -12.94 -21.47
C LEU A 101 -4.37 -14.39 -21.01
N ARG A 102 -5.62 -14.87 -20.99
CA ARG A 102 -5.99 -16.21 -20.52
C ARG A 102 -5.59 -17.36 -21.46
N GLU A 103 -5.03 -17.07 -22.64
CA GLU A 103 -4.40 -18.11 -23.47
C GLU A 103 -3.23 -18.80 -22.74
N SER A 104 -2.58 -18.07 -21.83
CA SER A 104 -1.65 -18.66 -20.86
C SER A 104 -2.38 -19.07 -19.57
N PRO A 105 -2.26 -20.32 -19.10
CA PRO A 105 -2.84 -20.73 -17.82
C PRO A 105 -2.18 -20.04 -16.62
N SER A 106 -0.98 -19.47 -16.81
CA SER A 106 -0.19 -18.76 -15.79
C SER A 106 -0.11 -17.24 -16.05
N TRP A 107 -1.10 -16.66 -16.74
CA TRP A 107 -1.09 -15.26 -17.18
C TRP A 107 -0.89 -14.21 -16.08
N SER A 108 -1.20 -14.54 -14.83
CA SER A 108 -1.03 -13.68 -13.66
C SER A 108 0.12 -14.10 -12.74
N ALA A 109 0.96 -15.06 -13.17
CA ALA A 109 2.02 -15.62 -12.33
C ALA A 109 3.09 -14.58 -11.93
N ASP A 110 3.38 -13.63 -12.81
CA ASP A 110 4.32 -12.53 -12.59
C ASP A 110 3.69 -11.28 -11.96
N PHE A 111 2.40 -11.33 -11.59
CA PHE A 111 1.74 -10.19 -10.94
C PHE A 111 2.20 -10.07 -9.49
N GLY A 112 2.54 -8.84 -9.11
CA GLY A 112 2.60 -8.35 -7.75
C GLY A 112 1.27 -7.74 -7.30
N LEU A 113 1.30 -7.07 -6.14
CA LEU A 113 0.12 -6.58 -5.44
C LEU A 113 -0.70 -5.57 -6.27
N HIS A 114 -0.04 -4.64 -6.94
CA HIS A 114 -0.70 -3.55 -7.66
C HIS A 114 -1.38 -4.06 -8.92
N ALA A 115 -0.70 -4.90 -9.69
CA ALA A 115 -1.27 -5.54 -10.87
C ALA A 115 -2.42 -6.46 -10.50
N ALA A 116 -2.30 -7.22 -9.40
CA ALA A 116 -3.39 -8.05 -8.88
C ALA A 116 -4.60 -7.22 -8.45
N ALA A 117 -4.38 -6.11 -7.74
CA ALA A 117 -5.46 -5.21 -7.34
C ALA A 117 -6.22 -4.66 -8.57
N ASP A 118 -5.52 -4.17 -9.57
CA ASP A 118 -6.17 -3.70 -10.80
C ASP A 118 -6.84 -4.82 -11.59
N ALA A 119 -6.27 -6.04 -11.59
CA ALA A 119 -6.89 -7.21 -12.19
C ALA A 119 -8.26 -7.48 -11.58
N ILE A 120 -8.34 -7.56 -10.24
CA ILE A 120 -9.58 -7.77 -9.50
C ILE A 120 -10.57 -6.62 -9.77
N ASN A 121 -10.07 -5.38 -9.81
CA ASN A 121 -10.88 -4.19 -10.07
C ASN A 121 -11.48 -4.12 -11.48
N THR A 122 -10.99 -4.91 -12.45
CA THR A 122 -11.64 -5.04 -13.77
C THR A 122 -13.07 -5.59 -13.68
N GLY A 123 -13.40 -6.34 -12.62
CA GLY A 123 -14.66 -7.05 -12.49
C GLY A 123 -14.80 -8.28 -13.39
N THR A 124 -13.72 -8.72 -14.06
CA THR A 124 -13.78 -9.81 -15.06
C THR A 124 -13.16 -11.13 -14.60
N LEU A 125 -12.51 -11.14 -13.42
CA LEU A 125 -11.86 -12.31 -12.86
C LEU A 125 -12.87 -13.33 -12.33
N ARG A 126 -12.55 -14.61 -12.51
CA ARG A 126 -13.26 -15.74 -11.91
C ARG A 126 -12.90 -15.83 -10.43
N ASP A 127 -13.77 -16.44 -9.62
CA ASP A 127 -13.52 -16.51 -8.17
C ASP A 127 -12.25 -17.30 -7.82
N ALA A 128 -11.93 -18.36 -8.57
CA ALA A 128 -10.66 -19.07 -8.42
C ALA A 128 -9.43 -18.18 -8.70
N GLU A 129 -9.52 -17.26 -9.66
CA GLU A 129 -8.43 -16.31 -9.96
C GLU A 129 -8.28 -15.28 -8.83
N LYS A 130 -9.40 -14.78 -8.29
CA LYS A 130 -9.41 -13.87 -7.13
C LYS A 130 -8.79 -14.53 -5.90
N THR A 131 -9.22 -15.76 -5.56
CA THR A 131 -8.71 -16.50 -4.40
C THR A 131 -7.20 -16.73 -4.50
N MET A 132 -6.72 -17.17 -5.67
CA MET A 132 -5.28 -17.37 -5.91
C MET A 132 -4.49 -16.06 -5.69
N LEU A 133 -4.95 -14.94 -6.24
CA LEU A 133 -4.27 -13.65 -6.07
C LEU A 133 -4.31 -13.16 -4.61
N PHE A 134 -5.45 -13.35 -3.93
CA PHE A 134 -5.62 -12.99 -2.53
C PHE A 134 -4.63 -13.73 -1.63
N GLU A 135 -4.58 -15.06 -1.74
CA GLU A 135 -3.68 -15.92 -0.96
C GLU A 135 -2.21 -15.60 -1.22
N LYS A 136 -1.86 -15.29 -2.48
CA LYS A 136 -0.49 -14.96 -2.87
C LYS A 136 -0.01 -13.60 -2.35
N LEU A 137 -0.88 -12.57 -2.35
CA LEU A 137 -0.43 -11.17 -2.29
C LEU A 137 -1.08 -10.29 -1.21
N PHE A 138 -2.22 -10.69 -0.65
CA PHE A 138 -3.02 -9.82 0.23
C PHE A 138 -2.98 -10.23 1.72
N LEU A 139 -2.49 -11.43 2.03
CA LEU A 139 -2.43 -11.98 3.40
C LEU A 139 -1.28 -11.43 4.25
N ASP A 140 -0.16 -11.02 3.63
CA ASP A 140 0.96 -10.43 4.35
C ASP A 140 0.57 -9.03 4.83
N ARG A 141 0.42 -8.85 6.14
CA ARG A 141 -0.02 -7.58 6.73
C ARG A 141 0.89 -6.40 6.42
N VAL A 142 2.21 -6.65 6.32
CA VAL A 142 3.20 -5.62 5.98
C VAL A 142 3.12 -5.30 4.50
N ASN A 143 3.13 -6.34 3.66
CA ASN A 143 3.28 -6.17 2.22
C ASN A 143 1.97 -6.00 1.45
N ARG A 144 0.79 -6.16 2.06
CA ARG A 144 -0.51 -5.77 1.49
C ARG A 144 -0.75 -4.25 1.44
N LEU A 145 0.23 -3.47 1.93
CA LEU A 145 0.20 -2.01 1.90
C LEU A 145 1.11 -1.49 0.80
N SER A 146 0.63 -0.53 0.04
CA SER A 146 1.43 0.32 -0.85
C SER A 146 2.04 1.48 -0.07
N LEU A 147 3.25 1.91 -0.40
CA LEU A 147 3.87 3.09 0.21
C LEU A 147 2.98 4.35 0.04
N SER A 148 2.37 4.52 -1.15
CA SER A 148 1.39 5.57 -1.39
C SER A 148 -0.05 5.16 -1.04
N PRO A 149 -0.79 5.97 -0.24
CA PRO A 149 -2.22 5.79 -0.05
C PRO A 149 -3.04 5.98 -1.34
N PHE A 150 -2.48 6.62 -2.38
CA PHE A 150 -3.10 6.68 -3.71
C PHE A 150 -3.35 5.26 -4.26
N ASN A 151 -2.33 4.42 -4.28
CA ASN A 151 -2.46 3.04 -4.75
C ASN A 151 -3.18 2.17 -3.72
N GLN A 152 -3.05 2.48 -2.42
CA GLN A 152 -3.74 1.74 -1.38
C GLN A 152 -5.27 1.78 -1.55
N TYR A 153 -5.82 2.88 -2.05
CA TYR A 153 -7.23 2.96 -2.40
C TYR A 153 -7.66 1.85 -3.39
N PHE A 154 -6.89 1.58 -4.44
CA PHE A 154 -7.22 0.52 -5.40
C PHE A 154 -7.05 -0.88 -4.80
N ILE A 155 -6.11 -1.06 -3.88
CA ILE A 155 -5.91 -2.32 -3.15
C ILE A 155 -7.12 -2.62 -2.25
N ILE A 156 -7.61 -1.65 -1.48
CA ILE A 156 -8.80 -1.86 -0.64
C ILE A 156 -10.09 -1.99 -1.47
N GLN A 157 -10.18 -1.36 -2.64
CA GLN A 157 -11.26 -1.63 -3.61
C GLN A 157 -11.23 -3.09 -4.08
N ALA A 158 -10.06 -3.64 -4.38
CA ALA A 158 -9.92 -5.03 -4.78
C ALA A 158 -10.33 -5.98 -3.65
N MET A 159 -9.92 -5.71 -2.41
CA MET A 159 -10.37 -6.47 -1.24
C MET A 159 -11.90 -6.44 -1.08
N GLY A 160 -12.55 -5.27 -1.25
CA GLY A 160 -14.01 -5.16 -1.24
C GLY A 160 -14.69 -6.00 -2.32
N ARG A 161 -14.17 -5.99 -3.56
CA ARG A 161 -14.67 -6.84 -4.66
C ARG A 161 -14.50 -8.34 -4.46
N MET A 162 -13.61 -8.75 -3.55
CA MET A 162 -13.42 -10.13 -3.12
C MET A 162 -14.21 -10.46 -1.85
N VAL A 163 -15.04 -9.53 -1.35
CA VAL A 163 -15.79 -9.66 -0.09
C VAL A 163 -14.85 -9.89 1.10
N LYS A 164 -13.69 -9.22 1.09
CA LYS A 164 -12.66 -9.25 2.14
C LYS A 164 -12.67 -7.96 2.96
N HIS A 165 -13.86 -7.52 3.36
CA HIS A 165 -14.04 -6.24 4.06
C HIS A 165 -13.33 -6.17 5.42
N ASP A 166 -13.18 -7.28 6.14
CA ASP A 166 -12.40 -7.32 7.38
C ASP A 166 -10.92 -7.02 7.13
N ASP A 167 -10.33 -7.67 6.12
CA ASP A 167 -8.95 -7.43 5.70
C ASP A 167 -8.78 -6.00 5.19
N ALA A 168 -9.74 -5.48 4.42
CA ALA A 168 -9.73 -4.11 3.95
C ALA A 168 -9.79 -3.09 5.11
N LEU A 169 -10.68 -3.30 6.09
CA LEU A 169 -10.75 -2.45 7.29
C LEU A 169 -9.47 -2.52 8.12
N SER A 170 -8.88 -3.71 8.26
CA SER A 170 -7.56 -3.88 8.88
C SER A 170 -6.48 -3.10 8.14
N SER A 171 -6.47 -3.14 6.81
CA SER A 171 -5.55 -2.37 5.98
C SER A 171 -5.78 -0.86 6.12
N VAL A 172 -7.05 -0.44 6.26
CA VAL A 172 -7.39 0.96 6.52
C VAL A 172 -6.82 1.42 7.86
N ARG A 173 -6.93 0.60 8.91
CA ARG A 173 -6.34 0.88 10.23
C ARG A 173 -4.82 0.99 10.15
N ASP A 174 -4.16 0.08 9.44
CA ASP A 174 -2.69 0.11 9.33
C ASP A 174 -2.20 1.35 8.56
N MET A 175 -2.86 1.73 7.47
CA MET A 175 -2.47 2.88 6.64
C MET A 175 -2.93 4.22 7.23
N TRP A 176 -4.24 4.47 7.28
CA TRP A 176 -4.79 5.77 7.68
C TRP A 176 -4.91 5.90 9.19
N GLY A 177 -5.29 4.84 9.90
CA GLY A 177 -5.21 4.82 11.37
C GLY A 177 -3.77 5.02 11.85
N GLY A 178 -2.81 4.45 11.13
CA GLY A 178 -1.38 4.71 11.29
C GLY A 178 -1.03 6.21 11.19
N MET A 179 -1.45 6.90 10.12
CA MET A 179 -1.23 8.35 9.97
C MET A 179 -1.84 9.16 11.12
N VAL A 180 -3.04 8.79 11.59
CA VAL A 180 -3.68 9.46 12.75
C VAL A 180 -2.85 9.24 14.02
N ASN A 181 -2.40 8.02 14.27
CA ASN A 181 -1.53 7.69 15.41
C ASN A 181 -0.16 8.39 15.32
N ASN A 182 0.31 8.69 14.10
CA ASN A 182 1.49 9.52 13.86
C ASN A 182 1.26 11.01 14.18
N GLY A 183 0.04 11.43 14.53
CA GLY A 183 -0.34 12.82 14.78
C GLY A 183 -0.84 13.58 13.56
N GLY A 184 -1.14 12.87 12.45
CA GLY A 184 -1.68 13.47 11.24
C GLY A 184 -3.13 13.93 11.38
N THR A 185 -3.40 15.16 10.95
CA THR A 185 -4.75 15.74 10.82
C THR A 185 -5.21 15.85 9.36
N THR A 186 -4.35 15.48 8.42
CA THR A 186 -4.56 15.46 6.97
C THR A 186 -3.96 14.17 6.41
N THR A 187 -4.34 13.77 5.20
CA THR A 187 -3.80 12.55 4.58
C THR A 187 -2.42 12.80 3.96
N TYR A 188 -1.49 11.86 4.12
CA TYR A 188 -0.10 12.02 3.67
C TYR A 188 0.08 11.59 2.20
N GLU A 189 1.20 12.00 1.61
CA GLU A 189 1.58 11.61 0.24
C GLU A 189 2.07 10.16 0.18
N VAL A 190 2.85 9.75 1.18
CA VAL A 190 3.36 8.39 1.40
C VAL A 190 3.43 8.11 2.89
N TYR A 191 3.36 6.84 3.27
CA TYR A 191 3.40 6.42 4.67
C TYR A 191 3.81 4.94 4.82
N ARG A 192 4.50 4.62 5.92
CA ARG A 192 4.73 3.24 6.36
C ARG A 192 4.26 3.08 7.82
N PRO A 193 3.53 2.00 8.18
CA PRO A 193 3.08 1.79 9.55
C PRO A 193 4.20 1.77 10.59
N SER A 194 5.37 1.20 10.25
CA SER A 194 6.51 1.11 11.16
C SER A 194 7.12 2.46 11.53
N TRP A 195 6.73 3.56 10.88
CA TRP A 195 7.10 4.90 11.35
C TRP A 195 6.59 5.15 12.77
N ASN A 196 5.41 4.66 13.15
CA ASN A 196 4.87 4.88 14.50
C ASN A 196 5.67 4.19 15.61
N GLU A 197 6.49 3.19 15.27
CA GLU A 197 7.43 2.57 16.21
C GLU A 197 8.81 3.23 16.16
N ALA A 198 9.13 3.90 15.05
CA ALA A 198 10.46 4.44 14.77
C ALA A 198 10.59 5.93 15.10
N ILE A 199 9.50 6.69 15.07
CA ILE A 199 9.45 8.13 15.37
C ILE A 199 8.31 8.46 16.32
N ALA A 200 8.46 9.53 17.11
CA ALA A 200 7.40 10.03 17.97
C ALA A 200 6.26 10.66 17.12
N PRO A 201 5.02 10.74 17.66
CA PRO A 201 3.94 11.46 16.99
C PRO A 201 4.35 12.91 16.68
N THR A 202 3.99 13.41 15.49
CA THR A 202 4.30 14.75 14.96
C THR A 202 5.79 15.05 14.73
N ASP A 203 6.66 14.05 14.89
CA ASP A 203 8.07 14.17 14.55
C ASP A 203 8.28 14.25 13.03
N ALA A 204 9.46 14.66 12.60
CA ALA A 204 9.82 14.69 11.19
C ALA A 204 9.76 13.27 10.60
N VAL A 205 8.99 13.13 9.52
CA VAL A 205 8.87 11.87 8.79
C VAL A 205 10.06 11.65 7.85
N PRO A 206 10.38 10.40 7.50
CA PRO A 206 11.36 10.11 6.45
C PRO A 206 10.98 10.73 5.11
N ASN A 207 11.93 11.38 4.44
CA ASN A 207 11.81 11.83 3.05
C ASN A 207 11.97 10.64 2.10
N SER A 208 10.93 9.82 2.04
CA SER A 208 10.86 8.63 1.19
C SER A 208 10.27 8.92 -0.19
N GLN A 209 10.30 10.19 -0.64
CA GLN A 209 9.81 10.64 -1.94
C GLN A 209 10.69 11.72 -2.63
N SER A 210 10.17 12.40 -3.69
CA SER A 210 10.85 13.45 -4.45
C SER A 210 10.95 14.73 -3.63
N GLY A 211 11.79 14.71 -2.61
CA GLY A 211 11.93 15.78 -1.65
C GLY A 211 11.14 15.46 -0.39
N ILE A 212 10.56 16.49 0.20
CA ILE A 212 9.89 16.37 1.49
C ILE A 212 8.54 15.68 1.31
N VAL A 213 8.22 14.71 2.16
CA VAL A 213 6.90 14.07 2.18
C VAL A 213 5.83 15.12 2.46
N SER A 214 4.88 15.29 1.55
CA SER A 214 3.72 16.14 1.81
C SER A 214 2.82 15.46 2.84
N LEU A 215 2.63 16.09 3.99
CA LEU A 215 1.72 15.63 5.04
C LEU A 215 0.26 16.07 4.81
N CYS A 216 -0.02 16.74 3.67
CA CYS A 216 -1.36 17.17 3.27
C CYS A 216 -1.53 16.98 1.77
N HIS A 217 -1.69 15.72 1.35
CA HIS A 217 -1.79 15.35 -0.05
C HIS A 217 -3.19 14.78 -0.39
N PRO A 218 -3.90 15.33 -1.38
CA PRO A 218 -5.31 15.00 -1.64
C PRO A 218 -5.52 13.56 -2.11
N TRP A 219 -4.51 12.96 -2.76
CA TRP A 219 -4.63 11.58 -3.22
C TRP A 219 -4.75 10.55 -2.09
N GLY A 220 -4.47 10.96 -0.85
CA GLY A 220 -4.56 10.09 0.31
C GLY A 220 -5.99 9.98 0.81
N ALA A 221 -6.91 10.80 0.29
CA ALA A 221 -8.30 10.84 0.72
C ALA A 221 -9.19 9.76 0.06
N GLY A 222 -8.64 8.88 -0.78
CA GLY A 222 -9.42 7.82 -1.46
C GLY A 222 -10.22 6.92 -0.51
N VAL A 223 -9.71 6.72 0.72
CA VAL A 223 -10.40 5.97 1.78
C VAL A 223 -11.78 6.55 2.14
N VAL A 224 -11.98 7.87 2.01
CA VAL A 224 -13.28 8.51 2.33
C VAL A 224 -14.36 8.00 1.39
N LYS A 225 -14.05 7.89 0.09
CA LYS A 225 -14.96 7.31 -0.91
C LYS A 225 -15.20 5.83 -0.62
N TRP A 226 -14.16 5.08 -0.30
CA TRP A 226 -14.26 3.65 0.02
C TRP A 226 -15.14 3.40 1.26
N LEU A 227 -14.96 4.15 2.35
CA LEU A 227 -15.79 4.04 3.55
C LEU A 227 -17.27 4.31 3.25
N ASN A 228 -17.57 5.25 2.36
CA ASN A 228 -18.95 5.54 1.97
C ASN A 228 -19.54 4.44 1.08
N GLU A 229 -18.84 4.04 0.02
CA GLU A 229 -19.35 3.07 -0.94
C GLU A 229 -19.40 1.64 -0.38
N GLU A 230 -18.43 1.24 0.43
CA GLU A 230 -18.26 -0.16 0.87
C GLU A 230 -18.75 -0.36 2.30
N VAL A 231 -18.35 0.51 3.23
CA VAL A 231 -18.69 0.31 4.66
C VAL A 231 -20.11 0.80 4.96
N LEU A 232 -20.45 2.02 4.53
CA LEU A 232 -21.83 2.55 4.64
C LEU A 232 -22.74 1.98 3.55
N GLY A 233 -22.18 1.71 2.36
CA GLY A 233 -22.86 0.98 1.30
C GLY A 233 -23.65 1.84 0.31
N ILE A 234 -23.53 3.17 0.32
CA ILE A 234 -24.35 4.05 -0.52
C ILE A 234 -23.71 4.22 -1.90
N VAL A 235 -24.26 3.57 -2.92
CA VAL A 235 -23.70 3.56 -4.28
C VAL A 235 -24.79 3.77 -5.34
N PRO A 236 -24.58 4.60 -6.38
CA PRO A 236 -25.54 4.75 -7.46
C PRO A 236 -25.55 3.51 -8.35
N THR A 237 -26.74 2.97 -8.65
CA THR A 237 -26.96 1.90 -9.63
C THR A 237 -27.37 2.45 -11.00
N GLN A 238 -27.89 3.68 -11.03
CA GLN A 238 -28.07 4.48 -12.24
C GLN A 238 -27.44 5.87 -12.08
N PRO A 239 -27.07 6.54 -13.20
CA PRO A 239 -26.46 7.86 -13.16
C PRO A 239 -27.26 8.88 -12.35
N GLY A 240 -26.58 9.63 -11.49
CA GLY A 240 -27.16 10.70 -10.68
C GLY A 240 -28.03 10.22 -9.51
N PHE A 241 -27.89 8.96 -9.06
CA PHE A 241 -28.67 8.36 -7.97
C PHE A 241 -30.18 8.22 -8.25
N LYS A 242 -30.61 8.19 -9.52
CA LYS A 242 -32.00 7.83 -9.86
C LYS A 242 -32.42 6.51 -9.22
N THR A 243 -31.53 5.54 -9.26
CA THR A 243 -31.58 4.34 -8.42
C THR A 243 -30.23 4.14 -7.72
N TYR A 244 -30.27 3.52 -6.55
CA TYR A 244 -29.09 3.33 -5.72
C TYR A 244 -29.22 2.08 -4.82
N ASP A 245 -28.09 1.68 -4.27
CA ASP A 245 -27.98 0.66 -3.24
C ASP A 245 -27.54 1.30 -1.92
N ILE A 246 -28.02 0.74 -0.80
CA ILE A 246 -27.47 0.93 0.55
C ILE A 246 -27.17 -0.47 1.08
N MET A 247 -25.93 -0.94 0.88
CA MET A 247 -25.48 -2.28 1.26
C MET A 247 -24.26 -2.18 2.18
N PRO A 248 -24.45 -2.04 3.49
CA PRO A 248 -23.35 -1.76 4.43
C PRO A 248 -22.48 -3.00 4.68
N HIS A 249 -21.16 -2.85 4.57
CA HIS A 249 -20.18 -3.89 4.96
C HIS A 249 -19.33 -3.41 6.16
N PRO A 250 -19.89 -3.43 7.39
CA PRO A 250 -19.17 -3.01 8.60
C PRO A 250 -18.02 -3.95 9.00
N GLY A 251 -17.88 -5.09 8.31
CA GLY A 251 -17.03 -6.19 8.75
C GLY A 251 -17.46 -6.71 10.13
N ARG A 252 -16.64 -7.58 10.71
CA ARG A 252 -16.81 -8.16 12.05
C ARG A 252 -16.33 -7.24 13.16
N THR A 253 -15.65 -6.14 12.82
CA THR A 253 -14.98 -5.27 13.80
C THR A 253 -15.73 -3.97 14.11
N LEU A 254 -16.54 -3.43 13.19
CA LEU A 254 -17.34 -2.23 13.45
C LEU A 254 -18.68 -2.60 14.08
N LYS A 255 -19.03 -1.90 15.15
CA LYS A 255 -20.32 -2.10 15.84
C LYS A 255 -21.44 -1.25 15.25
N GLN A 256 -21.09 -0.13 14.65
CA GLN A 256 -22.01 0.82 14.08
C GLN A 256 -21.37 1.57 12.91
N VAL A 257 -22.18 1.98 11.95
CA VAL A 257 -21.79 2.86 10.85
C VAL A 257 -22.94 3.80 10.52
N SER A 258 -22.66 5.08 10.29
CA SER A 258 -23.65 6.07 9.88
C SER A 258 -23.02 7.16 9.03
N GLY A 259 -23.77 7.67 8.08
CA GLY A 259 -23.32 8.78 7.23
C GLY A 259 -24.32 9.11 6.14
N GLU A 260 -23.89 9.96 5.22
CA GLU A 260 -24.73 10.44 4.13
C GLU A 260 -23.90 10.73 2.86
N THR A 261 -24.59 10.64 1.72
CA THR A 261 -24.03 10.97 0.41
C THR A 261 -24.84 12.10 -0.21
N PRO A 262 -24.22 13.24 -0.55
CA PRO A 262 -24.90 14.28 -1.31
C PRO A 262 -25.16 13.78 -2.74
N THR A 263 -26.39 13.97 -3.22
CA THR A 263 -26.82 13.60 -4.58
C THR A 263 -27.52 14.78 -5.26
N PRO A 264 -27.71 14.73 -6.59
CA PRO A 264 -28.50 15.75 -7.31
C PRO A 264 -29.94 15.92 -6.80
N PHE A 265 -30.52 14.90 -6.16
CA PHE A 265 -31.89 14.94 -5.61
C PHE A 265 -31.96 15.39 -4.15
N GLY A 266 -30.82 15.51 -3.46
CA GLY A 266 -30.73 15.72 -2.01
C GLY A 266 -29.84 14.68 -1.34
N ARG A 267 -29.81 14.67 -0.01
CA ARG A 267 -28.95 13.73 0.75
C ARG A 267 -29.63 12.38 0.89
N ILE A 268 -28.90 11.32 0.59
CA ILE A 268 -29.25 9.95 1.00
C ILE A 268 -28.46 9.66 2.27
N ALA A 269 -29.13 9.31 3.36
CA ALA A 269 -28.50 9.04 4.65
C ALA A 269 -28.85 7.64 5.14
N ALA A 270 -27.89 7.00 5.79
CA ALA A 270 -28.08 5.68 6.39
C ALA A 270 -27.34 5.56 7.72
N GLY A 271 -27.85 4.71 8.60
CA GLY A 271 -27.26 4.37 9.88
C GLY A 271 -27.61 2.94 10.26
N PHE A 272 -26.63 2.20 10.75
CA PHE A 272 -26.75 0.81 11.16
C PHE A 272 -25.99 0.60 12.47
N ASP A 273 -26.71 0.27 13.54
CA ASP A 273 -26.13 -0.16 14.81
C ASP A 273 -26.38 -1.67 14.98
N LEU A 274 -25.32 -2.46 14.86
CA LEU A 274 -25.36 -3.91 14.95
C LEU A 274 -25.51 -4.43 16.39
N THR A 275 -25.32 -3.56 17.38
CA THR A 275 -25.42 -3.86 18.81
C THR A 275 -26.87 -3.71 19.26
N SER A 276 -27.48 -2.55 18.99
CA SER A 276 -28.88 -2.30 19.36
C SER A 276 -29.88 -2.86 18.34
N GLY A 277 -29.44 -3.10 17.10
CA GLY A 277 -30.32 -3.46 15.98
C GLY A 277 -31.09 -2.28 15.40
N LEU A 278 -30.80 -1.04 15.81
CA LEU A 278 -31.45 0.15 15.27
C LEU A 278 -30.79 0.55 13.94
N CYS A 279 -31.62 0.78 12.92
CA CYS A 279 -31.16 1.30 11.64
C CYS A 279 -32.06 2.45 11.17
N THR A 280 -31.48 3.36 10.40
CA THR A 280 -32.19 4.50 9.81
C THR A 280 -31.83 4.64 8.35
N VAL A 281 -32.81 4.90 7.50
CA VAL A 281 -32.59 5.26 6.09
C VAL A 281 -33.41 6.49 5.76
N SER A 282 -32.82 7.44 5.03
CA SER A 282 -33.52 8.60 4.50
C SER A 282 -33.12 8.82 3.04
N ALA A 283 -34.11 9.00 2.18
CA ALA A 283 -33.90 9.18 0.74
C ALA A 283 -34.80 10.30 0.17
N PRO A 284 -34.27 11.15 -0.72
CA PRO A 284 -35.00 12.27 -1.26
C PRO A 284 -35.96 11.86 -2.38
N VAL A 285 -36.94 12.72 -2.66
CA VAL A 285 -37.89 12.56 -3.77
C VAL A 285 -37.15 12.41 -5.11
N GLY A 286 -37.64 11.52 -5.98
CA GLY A 286 -37.05 11.25 -7.28
C GLY A 286 -36.01 10.13 -7.31
N THR A 287 -35.80 9.45 -6.18
CA THR A 287 -34.87 8.33 -6.05
C THR A 287 -35.59 7.05 -5.60
N VAL A 288 -35.08 5.88 -6.00
CA VAL A 288 -35.57 4.57 -5.54
C VAL A 288 -34.38 3.67 -5.20
N GLY A 289 -34.38 3.10 -4.00
CA GLY A 289 -33.25 2.34 -3.47
C GLY A 289 -33.50 0.84 -3.32
N ARG A 290 -32.41 0.09 -3.17
CA ARG A 290 -32.38 -1.17 -2.42
C ARG A 290 -31.64 -0.95 -1.10
N VAL A 291 -32.11 -1.58 -0.03
CA VAL A 291 -31.53 -1.45 1.31
C VAL A 291 -31.26 -2.83 1.88
N GLY A 292 -29.99 -3.12 2.15
CA GLY A 292 -29.55 -4.34 2.83
C GLY A 292 -29.41 -4.12 4.33
N ILE A 293 -30.03 -5.01 5.12
CA ILE A 293 -29.74 -5.14 6.55
C ILE A 293 -28.66 -6.20 6.72
N PRO A 294 -27.46 -5.85 7.24
CA PRO A 294 -26.32 -6.75 7.25
C PRO A 294 -26.49 -7.81 8.34
N LYS A 295 -26.17 -9.06 7.99
CA LYS A 295 -26.18 -10.21 8.90
C LYS A 295 -24.92 -10.29 9.74
N VAL A 296 -23.75 -10.06 9.11
CA VAL A 296 -22.42 -10.09 9.77
C VAL A 296 -22.21 -11.36 10.61
N GLY A 297 -22.53 -12.51 10.02
CA GLY A 297 -22.46 -13.83 10.67
C GLY A 297 -23.58 -14.14 11.67
N LYS A 298 -24.51 -13.21 11.91
CA LYS A 298 -25.70 -13.42 12.76
C LYS A 298 -26.92 -13.82 11.91
N LYS A 299 -27.93 -14.40 12.55
CA LYS A 299 -29.25 -14.59 11.94
C LYS A 299 -30.13 -13.39 12.24
N ILE A 300 -30.86 -12.91 11.24
CA ILE A 300 -31.91 -11.90 11.44
C ILE A 300 -33.22 -12.63 11.72
N VAL A 301 -33.73 -12.47 12.94
CA VAL A 301 -34.98 -13.08 13.41
C VAL A 301 -36.18 -12.29 12.92
N SER A 302 -36.13 -10.96 13.08
CA SER A 302 -37.19 -10.08 12.57
C SER A 302 -36.68 -8.68 12.27
N ILE A 303 -37.39 -7.97 11.41
CA ILE A 303 -37.17 -6.55 11.12
C ILE A 303 -38.53 -5.85 11.18
N HIS A 304 -38.60 -4.80 11.98
CA HIS A 304 -39.75 -3.89 12.02
C HIS A 304 -39.38 -2.57 11.36
N ILE A 305 -40.22 -2.07 10.46
CA ILE A 305 -40.03 -0.79 9.77
C ILE A 305 -41.17 0.14 10.19
N ASN A 306 -40.83 1.29 10.77
CA ASN A 306 -41.78 2.25 11.33
C ASN A 306 -42.79 1.58 12.28
N GLY A 307 -42.32 0.64 13.11
CA GLY A 307 -43.12 -0.11 14.08
C GLY A 307 -43.94 -1.27 13.51
N LYS A 308 -43.96 -1.49 12.19
CA LYS A 308 -44.67 -2.61 11.55
C LYS A 308 -43.71 -3.73 11.21
N LEU A 309 -44.13 -4.99 11.43
CA LEU A 309 -43.36 -6.15 11.01
C LEU A 309 -43.18 -6.12 9.48
N ALA A 310 -41.93 -6.17 9.02
CA ALA A 310 -41.57 -6.17 7.61
C ALA A 310 -40.86 -7.47 7.18
N TRP A 311 -40.23 -8.16 8.13
CA TRP A 311 -39.52 -9.42 7.88
C TRP A 311 -39.49 -10.30 9.13
N ASP A 312 -39.74 -11.60 8.96
CA ASP A 312 -39.56 -12.66 9.97
C ASP A 312 -39.06 -13.99 9.34
N GLY A 313 -38.45 -13.89 8.16
CA GLY A 313 -38.20 -15.02 7.25
C GLY A 313 -39.07 -14.97 6.00
N ALA A 314 -40.18 -14.25 6.06
CA ALA A 314 -40.97 -13.83 4.91
C ALA A 314 -41.13 -12.30 4.87
N PHE A 315 -41.35 -11.73 3.69
CA PHE A 315 -41.65 -10.31 3.55
C PHE A 315 -43.10 -10.01 3.95
N HIS A 316 -43.28 -8.97 4.76
CA HIS A 316 -44.58 -8.41 5.12
C HIS A 316 -44.69 -6.98 4.57
N ALA A 317 -45.83 -6.67 3.95
CA ALA A 317 -46.01 -5.39 3.26
C ALA A 317 -45.94 -4.21 4.25
N VAL A 318 -45.07 -3.26 3.95
CA VAL A 318 -44.93 -1.98 4.66
C VAL A 318 -44.92 -0.84 3.65
N GLU A 319 -45.36 0.34 4.09
CA GLU A 319 -45.51 1.49 3.22
C GLU A 319 -44.18 1.90 2.57
N GLY A 320 -44.19 2.12 1.26
CA GLY A 320 -43.03 2.57 0.50
C GLY A 320 -41.97 1.51 0.20
N ILE A 321 -42.24 0.22 0.46
CA ILE A 321 -41.34 -0.90 0.14
C ILE A 321 -42.13 -2.01 -0.55
N GLU A 322 -41.64 -2.51 -1.68
CA GLU A 322 -42.41 -3.44 -2.53
C GLU A 322 -42.03 -4.91 -2.36
N GLY A 323 -40.88 -5.20 -1.72
CA GLY A 323 -40.47 -6.58 -1.47
C GLY A 323 -39.21 -6.70 -0.64
N ALA A 324 -38.93 -7.92 -0.19
CA ALA A 324 -37.66 -8.27 0.43
C ALA A 324 -37.21 -9.69 0.05
N LYS A 325 -35.90 -9.92 0.03
CA LYS A 325 -35.26 -11.23 -0.12
C LYS A 325 -34.08 -11.33 0.83
N GLN A 326 -33.58 -12.54 1.07
CA GLN A 326 -32.32 -12.72 1.78
C GLN A 326 -31.31 -13.48 0.93
N ASP A 327 -30.03 -13.17 1.12
CA ASP A 327 -28.89 -13.94 0.65
C ASP A 327 -28.01 -14.32 1.86
N GLU A 328 -26.75 -14.68 1.63
CA GLU A 328 -25.83 -15.03 2.71
C GLU A 328 -25.54 -13.85 3.65
N ASP A 329 -25.46 -12.63 3.11
CA ASP A 329 -24.92 -11.46 3.80
C ASP A 329 -26.02 -10.51 4.30
N PHE A 330 -27.19 -10.50 3.66
CA PHE A 330 -28.21 -9.48 3.88
C PHE A 330 -29.64 -10.04 3.93
N VAL A 331 -30.53 -9.26 4.55
CA VAL A 331 -31.93 -9.15 4.15
C VAL A 331 -32.07 -7.86 3.34
N VAL A 332 -32.46 -7.97 2.07
CA VAL A 332 -32.49 -6.87 1.09
C VAL A 332 -33.92 -6.46 0.79
N PHE A 333 -34.29 -5.25 1.20
CA PHE A 333 -35.53 -4.60 0.80
C PHE A 333 -35.37 -3.96 -0.59
N SER A 334 -36.36 -4.18 -1.45
CA SER A 334 -36.36 -3.74 -2.85
C SER A 334 -37.40 -2.66 -3.10
N HIS A 335 -37.10 -1.76 -4.04
CA HIS A 335 -37.95 -0.63 -4.41
C HIS A 335 -38.34 0.25 -3.20
N VAL A 336 -37.36 0.56 -2.36
CA VAL A 336 -37.53 1.49 -1.24
C VAL A 336 -37.72 2.90 -1.81
N ARG A 337 -38.92 3.45 -1.64
CA ARG A 337 -39.33 4.76 -2.16
C ARG A 337 -38.72 5.92 -1.34
N PRO A 338 -38.83 7.17 -1.81
CA PRO A 338 -38.42 8.33 -1.02
C PRO A 338 -39.13 8.39 0.33
N GLY A 339 -38.40 8.81 1.37
CA GLY A 339 -38.92 8.90 2.72
C GLY A 339 -37.88 8.60 3.78
N THR A 340 -38.32 8.57 5.03
CA THR A 340 -37.52 8.19 6.19
C THR A 340 -38.06 6.90 6.79
N TYR A 341 -37.17 5.96 7.05
CA TYR A 341 -37.46 4.64 7.56
C TYR A 341 -36.64 4.40 8.83
N ALA A 342 -37.34 4.22 9.95
CA ALA A 342 -36.74 3.71 11.18
C ALA A 342 -36.93 2.20 11.23
N MET A 343 -35.85 1.46 11.44
CA MET A 343 -35.85 0.01 11.43
C MET A 343 -35.33 -0.54 12.75
N ALA A 344 -35.99 -1.56 13.27
CA ALA A 344 -35.56 -2.31 14.44
C ALA A 344 -35.35 -3.77 14.06
N VAL A 345 -34.10 -4.23 14.16
CA VAL A 345 -33.63 -5.55 13.74
C VAL A 345 -33.36 -6.39 14.98
N VAL A 346 -33.97 -7.57 15.03
CA VAL A 346 -33.69 -8.56 16.07
C VAL A 346 -32.70 -9.57 15.52
N TYR A 347 -31.50 -9.59 16.08
CA TYR A 347 -30.46 -10.54 15.74
C TYR A 347 -30.44 -11.73 16.70
N GLU A 348 -30.07 -12.90 16.18
CA GLU A 348 -29.76 -14.12 16.94
C GLU A 348 -28.33 -14.56 16.61
N GLY A 349 -27.61 -15.00 17.64
CA GLY A 349 -26.20 -15.38 17.54
C GLY A 349 -25.24 -14.21 17.78
N MET A 350 -23.95 -14.44 17.51
CA MET A 350 -22.89 -13.46 17.70
C MET A 350 -22.11 -13.26 16.40
N THR A 351 -21.65 -12.04 16.17
CA THR A 351 -20.68 -11.78 15.11
C THR A 351 -19.38 -12.51 15.42
N PRO A 352 -18.87 -13.37 14.51
CA PRO A 352 -17.62 -14.07 14.72
C PRO A 352 -16.46 -13.10 14.92
N ALA A 353 -15.47 -13.50 15.72
CA ALA A 353 -14.24 -12.73 15.81
C ALA A 353 -13.53 -12.67 14.45
N TYR A 354 -12.87 -11.54 14.17
CA TYR A 354 -11.90 -11.44 13.10
C TYR A 354 -10.51 -11.76 13.65
N ASP A 355 -9.88 -12.78 13.09
CA ASP A 355 -8.48 -13.10 13.38
C ASP A 355 -7.59 -12.19 12.52
N GLU A 356 -7.21 -11.05 13.08
CA GLU A 356 -6.40 -10.07 12.36
C GLU A 356 -4.96 -10.60 12.20
N PRO A 357 -4.42 -10.65 10.97
CA PRO A 357 -3.06 -11.13 10.76
C PRO A 357 -2.03 -10.36 11.60
N ALA A 358 -1.06 -11.06 12.16
CA ALA A 358 0.03 -10.43 12.89
C ALA A 358 1.00 -9.71 11.93
N VAL A 359 1.55 -8.58 12.38
CA VAL A 359 2.68 -7.94 11.69
C VAL A 359 3.90 -8.83 11.84
N LYS A 360 4.47 -9.28 10.71
CA LYS A 360 5.66 -10.13 10.68
C LYS A 360 6.63 -9.61 9.62
N TYR A 361 7.90 -9.58 9.99
CA TYR A 361 9.01 -9.17 9.14
C TYR A 361 9.88 -10.40 8.86
N ALA A 362 10.32 -10.58 7.61
CA ALA A 362 11.13 -11.72 7.20
C ALA A 362 12.60 -11.58 7.65
N ALA A 363 13.07 -10.36 7.88
CA ALA A 363 14.37 -10.03 8.43
C ALA A 363 14.22 -9.59 9.90
N GLU A 364 15.28 -9.78 10.67
CA GLU A 364 15.36 -9.39 12.07
C GLU A 364 16.27 -8.16 12.20
N VAL A 365 15.83 -7.15 12.95
CA VAL A 365 16.70 -6.05 13.41
C VAL A 365 17.36 -6.52 14.70
N VAL A 366 18.65 -6.84 14.62
CA VAL A 366 19.39 -7.44 15.74
C VAL A 366 19.69 -6.41 16.82
N ARG A 367 20.29 -5.27 16.43
CA ARG A 367 20.63 -4.17 17.35
C ARG A 367 21.06 -2.90 16.62
N THR A 368 21.06 -1.80 17.37
CA THR A 368 21.82 -0.58 17.06
C THR A 368 23.00 -0.50 18.02
N ASP A 369 24.20 -0.21 17.52
CA ASP A 369 25.42 -0.08 18.33
C ASP A 369 26.11 1.25 18.04
N THR A 370 26.17 2.11 19.05
CA THR A 370 26.79 3.44 19.00
C THR A 370 28.12 3.52 19.76
N THR A 371 28.65 2.37 20.21
CA THR A 371 29.81 2.28 21.10
C THR A 371 31.08 1.79 20.40
N THR A 372 30.95 0.90 19.42
CA THR A 372 32.10 0.34 18.68
C THR A 372 32.85 1.41 17.87
N SER A 373 32.15 2.44 17.40
CA SER A 373 32.74 3.52 16.59
C SER A 373 33.51 2.95 15.38
N GLY A 374 34.61 3.56 14.94
CA GLY A 374 35.40 3.05 13.82
C GLY A 374 36.30 1.84 14.11
N ASP A 375 36.31 1.32 15.34
CA ASP A 375 37.11 0.16 15.79
C ASP A 375 36.38 -1.16 15.49
N TRP A 376 35.98 -1.36 14.23
CA TRP A 376 35.13 -2.47 13.81
C TRP A 376 35.76 -3.87 13.96
N GLY A 377 37.09 -3.95 13.89
CA GLY A 377 37.83 -5.20 13.96
C GLY A 377 37.58 -5.97 15.25
N GLY A 378 37.16 -7.23 15.14
CA GLY A 378 36.84 -8.11 16.27
C GLY A 378 35.38 -8.03 16.74
N VAL A 379 34.63 -7.00 16.32
CA VAL A 379 33.19 -6.84 16.60
C VAL A 379 32.35 -7.16 15.36
N TYR A 380 32.71 -6.59 14.22
CA TYR A 380 32.01 -6.70 12.95
C TYR A 380 32.94 -7.17 11.83
N GLY A 381 32.38 -7.76 10.78
CA GLY A 381 33.10 -8.07 9.53
C GLY A 381 33.98 -9.31 9.61
N LYS A 382 33.57 -10.32 10.40
CA LYS A 382 34.30 -11.60 10.52
C LYS A 382 34.39 -12.36 9.19
N GLU A 383 33.35 -12.27 8.36
CA GLU A 383 33.32 -12.92 7.04
C GLU A 383 33.76 -11.96 5.93
N GLY A 384 33.54 -10.66 6.11
CA GLY A 384 34.00 -9.67 5.15
C GLY A 384 33.50 -8.25 5.42
N HIS A 385 33.94 -7.31 4.60
CA HIS A 385 33.60 -5.90 4.75
C HIS A 385 33.63 -5.13 3.43
N VAL A 386 33.04 -3.95 3.47
CA VAL A 386 33.14 -2.86 2.52
C VAL A 386 33.36 -1.58 3.33
N LEU A 387 34.46 -0.89 3.12
CA LEU A 387 34.67 0.49 3.60
C LEU A 387 34.35 1.41 2.43
N CYS A 388 33.25 2.15 2.55
CA CYS A 388 32.67 2.91 1.44
C CYS A 388 33.58 4.09 1.05
N ASN A 389 33.86 4.27 -0.24
CA ASN A 389 34.69 5.35 -0.78
C ASN A 389 36.09 5.47 -0.09
N TYR A 390 36.61 4.38 0.45
CA TYR A 390 37.79 4.42 1.33
C TYR A 390 39.13 4.48 0.57
N ASN A 391 39.18 3.89 -0.63
CA ASN A 391 40.39 3.86 -1.44
C ASN A 391 40.58 5.19 -2.19
N ASP A 392 39.66 5.50 -3.10
CA ASP A 392 39.64 6.72 -3.91
C ASP A 392 38.19 7.10 -4.24
N GLU A 393 38.01 8.22 -4.95
CA GLU A 393 36.69 8.72 -5.35
C GLU A 393 35.86 7.65 -6.09
N GLY A 394 34.75 7.25 -5.46
CA GLY A 394 33.85 6.22 -5.94
C GLY A 394 34.38 4.78 -5.80
N ARG A 395 35.49 4.55 -5.11
CA ARG A 395 36.11 3.22 -4.94
C ARG A 395 36.16 2.80 -3.47
N ASP A 396 35.46 1.72 -3.18
CA ASP A 396 35.46 1.07 -1.87
C ASP A 396 36.76 0.30 -1.61
N GLU A 397 37.08 0.09 -0.32
CA GLU A 397 37.97 -0.99 0.12
C GLU A 397 37.11 -2.20 0.47
N THR A 398 37.42 -3.37 -0.09
CA THR A 398 36.51 -4.53 0.01
C THR A 398 37.25 -5.84 0.27
N ALA A 399 36.66 -6.66 1.14
CA ALA A 399 36.95 -8.07 1.27
C ALA A 399 35.61 -8.79 1.42
N LEU A 400 34.98 -9.16 0.31
CA LEU A 400 33.65 -9.78 0.32
C LEU A 400 33.74 -11.28 0.60
N PRO A 401 32.82 -11.84 1.42
CA PRO A 401 32.75 -13.29 1.58
C PRO A 401 32.24 -13.94 0.28
N PRO A 402 32.58 -15.22 0.00
CA PRO A 402 32.29 -15.86 -1.29
C PRO A 402 30.80 -15.90 -1.71
N TYR A 403 29.89 -15.81 -0.73
CA TYR A 403 28.44 -15.83 -0.97
C TYR A 403 27.87 -14.46 -1.37
N VAL A 404 28.58 -13.35 -1.13
CA VAL A 404 28.16 -12.00 -1.55
C VAL A 404 28.66 -11.76 -2.97
N LYS A 405 27.73 -11.57 -3.91
CA LYS A 405 28.03 -11.38 -5.34
C LYS A 405 28.18 -9.92 -5.73
N SER A 406 27.42 -9.03 -5.09
CA SER A 406 27.52 -7.61 -5.37
C SER A 406 27.08 -6.76 -4.18
N VAL A 407 27.63 -5.55 -4.14
CA VAL A 407 27.20 -4.43 -3.30
C VAL A 407 27.06 -3.24 -4.25
N GLU A 408 25.82 -2.82 -4.49
CA GLU A 408 25.49 -1.85 -5.54
C GLU A 408 24.79 -0.65 -4.94
N TYR A 409 25.37 0.53 -5.10
CA TYR A 409 24.79 1.78 -4.62
C TYR A 409 24.04 2.51 -5.72
N TYR A 410 22.97 3.19 -5.34
CA TYR A 410 22.20 3.98 -6.30
C TYR A 410 21.52 5.20 -5.66
N ARG A 411 21.41 6.28 -6.43
CA ARG A 411 20.47 7.40 -6.20
C ARG A 411 19.85 7.82 -7.53
N ALA A 412 18.58 8.24 -7.57
CA ALA A 412 17.99 8.80 -8.80
C ALA A 412 18.13 10.33 -8.89
N PHE A 413 18.09 11.05 -7.76
CA PHE A 413 18.03 12.51 -7.71
C PHE A 413 19.16 13.10 -6.86
N PRO A 414 19.75 14.26 -7.24
CA PRO A 414 19.47 15.05 -8.45
C PRO A 414 20.12 14.47 -9.72
N LYS A 415 21.13 13.60 -9.55
CA LYS A 415 21.79 12.88 -10.63
C LYS A 415 21.64 11.38 -10.42
N SER A 416 21.17 10.69 -11.45
CA SER A 416 20.99 9.25 -11.43
C SER A 416 22.33 8.52 -11.53
N GLY A 417 22.59 7.57 -10.63
CA GLY A 417 23.83 6.77 -10.61
C GLY A 417 24.39 6.58 -9.22
N LEU A 418 25.73 6.58 -9.10
CA LEU A 418 26.42 6.47 -7.82
C LEU A 418 26.04 7.64 -6.89
N PRO A 419 25.78 7.40 -5.59
CA PRO A 419 25.68 8.45 -4.59
C PRO A 419 26.97 9.29 -4.50
N ASP A 420 26.90 10.48 -3.90
CA ASP A 420 28.06 11.38 -3.83
C ASP A 420 29.17 10.75 -2.98
N PRO A 421 30.35 10.43 -3.55
CA PRO A 421 31.50 10.00 -2.76
C PRO A 421 31.98 11.16 -1.90
N GLN A 422 32.17 10.90 -0.60
CA GLN A 422 32.65 11.87 0.37
C GLN A 422 33.96 11.41 0.97
N MET A 423 34.92 12.33 1.02
CA MET A 423 36.17 12.20 1.78
C MET A 423 36.20 13.36 2.79
N TRP A 424 35.67 13.12 3.99
CA TRP A 424 35.63 14.14 5.04
C TRP A 424 36.98 14.30 5.73
N ALA A 425 37.77 13.22 5.84
CA ALA A 425 39.15 13.25 6.31
C ALA A 425 39.96 12.12 5.67
N GLY A 426 41.01 12.48 4.90
CA GLY A 426 41.87 11.52 4.18
C GLY A 426 42.94 10.85 5.04
N GLU A 427 43.21 11.38 6.22
CA GLU A 427 44.03 10.77 7.28
C GLU A 427 43.62 11.39 8.62
N THR A 428 43.32 10.56 9.62
CA THR A 428 42.95 11.03 10.96
C THR A 428 43.25 9.99 12.04
N ALA A 429 43.42 10.46 13.28
CA ALA A 429 43.52 9.62 14.47
C ALA A 429 42.19 9.51 15.24
N ASP A 430 41.15 10.23 14.80
CA ASP A 430 39.82 10.16 15.42
C ASP A 430 39.23 8.76 15.22
N LYS A 431 38.83 8.11 16.31
CA LYS A 431 38.34 6.74 16.31
C LYS A 431 37.00 6.55 15.61
N ARG A 432 36.26 7.62 15.35
CA ARG A 432 34.98 7.59 14.62
C ARG A 432 35.20 7.32 13.12
N ALA A 433 36.40 7.59 12.62
CA ALA A 433 36.81 7.13 11.30
C ALA A 433 37.09 5.63 11.33
N LEU A 434 36.58 4.91 10.32
CA LEU A 434 36.80 3.47 10.20
C LEU A 434 38.30 3.17 10.09
N ALA A 435 38.74 2.15 10.81
CA ALA A 435 40.09 1.61 10.65
C ALA A 435 40.27 1.00 9.25
N PRO A 436 41.49 1.04 8.68
CA PRO A 436 41.76 0.51 7.35
C PRO A 436 41.60 -1.02 7.26
N ASP A 437 41.73 -1.73 8.39
CA ASP A 437 41.59 -3.17 8.46
C ASP A 437 41.10 -3.63 9.85
N LYS A 438 40.90 -4.95 9.98
CA LYS A 438 40.40 -5.62 11.19
C LYS A 438 41.32 -5.53 12.41
N HIS A 439 42.53 -5.00 12.28
CA HIS A 439 43.48 -4.82 13.38
C HIS A 439 43.33 -3.46 14.07
N ASN A 440 42.40 -2.61 13.62
CA ASN A 440 42.07 -1.31 14.22
C ASN A 440 43.28 -0.35 14.29
N GLY A 441 44.17 -0.42 13.29
CA GLY A 441 45.40 0.36 13.22
C GLY A 441 45.23 1.85 12.89
N PRO A 442 46.36 2.60 12.79
CA PRO A 442 46.38 3.99 12.32
C PRO A 442 46.12 4.09 10.81
N GLY A 443 46.06 5.32 10.27
CA GLY A 443 45.78 5.56 8.84
C GLY A 443 44.27 5.55 8.51
N ARG A 444 43.46 6.04 9.44
CA ARG A 444 42.00 6.03 9.34
C ARG A 444 41.53 7.10 8.37
N LYS A 445 40.44 6.81 7.68
CA LYS A 445 39.75 7.77 6.80
C LYS A 445 38.30 7.91 7.20
N ALA A 446 37.82 9.15 7.24
CA ALA A 446 36.40 9.43 7.31
C ALA A 446 35.90 9.59 5.87
N ALA A 447 35.33 8.52 5.34
CA ALA A 447 34.82 8.46 3.98
C ALA A 447 33.49 7.71 3.93
N GLY A 448 32.75 7.92 2.84
CA GLY A 448 31.51 7.21 2.60
C GLY A 448 30.76 7.73 1.39
N TYR A 449 29.56 7.20 1.21
CA TYR A 449 28.59 7.71 0.26
C TYR A 449 27.58 8.60 0.97
N SER A 450 27.10 9.62 0.25
CA SER A 450 26.06 10.51 0.76
C SER A 450 25.07 10.94 -0.32
N ASN A 451 23.96 11.50 0.13
CA ASN A 451 23.06 12.26 -0.72
C ASN A 451 22.48 13.44 0.06
N SER A 452 22.55 14.65 -0.49
CA SER A 452 22.04 15.86 0.17
C SER A 452 20.53 16.01 0.08
N ASP A 453 19.94 15.49 -0.98
CA ASP A 453 18.63 15.95 -1.37
C ASP A 453 17.51 15.06 -0.80
N GLN A 454 17.69 13.73 -0.76
CA GLN A 454 16.56 12.83 -0.50
C GLN A 454 16.98 11.49 0.12
N THR A 455 17.41 10.56 -0.75
CA THR A 455 17.55 9.14 -0.44
C THR A 455 18.64 8.51 -1.30
N MET A 456 19.27 7.46 -0.80
CA MET A 456 20.14 6.59 -1.56
C MET A 456 19.90 5.15 -1.14
N SER A 457 20.30 4.20 -1.97
CA SER A 457 20.19 2.80 -1.66
C SER A 457 21.50 2.06 -1.78
N VAL A 458 21.55 0.91 -1.12
CA VAL A 458 22.54 -0.13 -1.33
C VAL A 458 21.82 -1.46 -1.47
N THR A 459 22.14 -2.20 -2.53
CA THR A 459 21.64 -3.56 -2.77
C THR A 459 22.79 -4.53 -2.57
N ILE A 460 22.56 -5.52 -1.70
CA ILE A 460 23.49 -6.60 -1.40
C ILE A 460 22.94 -7.86 -2.07
N GLY A 461 23.60 -8.29 -3.14
CA GLY A 461 23.30 -9.54 -3.83
C GLY A 461 24.04 -10.71 -3.18
N ILE A 462 23.32 -11.76 -2.81
CA ILE A 462 23.91 -13.03 -2.37
C ILE A 462 23.57 -14.19 -3.31
N ASP A 463 24.34 -15.27 -3.22
CA ASP A 463 24.07 -16.54 -3.90
C ASP A 463 23.05 -17.38 -3.11
N GLY A 464 21.95 -17.77 -3.74
CA GLY A 464 20.92 -18.60 -3.14
C GLY A 464 20.33 -18.03 -1.85
N GLU A 465 20.00 -18.92 -0.91
CA GLU A 465 19.53 -18.56 0.43
C GLU A 465 20.54 -19.03 1.48
N ARG A 466 20.97 -18.12 2.35
CA ARG A 466 21.92 -18.40 3.45
C ARG A 466 21.70 -17.38 4.55
N GLU A 467 21.55 -17.80 5.80
CA GLU A 467 21.51 -16.86 6.92
C GLU A 467 22.84 -16.10 7.07
N TYR A 468 22.77 -14.77 7.18
CA TYR A 468 23.90 -13.89 7.48
C TYR A 468 23.47 -12.72 8.35
N GLN A 469 24.44 -12.08 8.99
CA GLN A 469 24.28 -10.76 9.56
C GLN A 469 24.97 -9.72 8.69
N VAL A 470 24.33 -8.56 8.56
CA VAL A 470 24.91 -7.38 7.94
C VAL A 470 24.81 -6.20 8.88
N ALA A 471 25.92 -5.50 9.09
CA ALA A 471 25.96 -4.25 9.85
C ALA A 471 26.29 -3.08 8.92
N LEU A 472 25.42 -2.06 8.91
CA LEU A 472 25.63 -0.82 8.19
C LEU A 472 26.19 0.24 9.15
N TYR A 473 27.33 0.84 8.82
CA TYR A 473 27.96 1.89 9.61
C TYR A 473 27.68 3.28 9.03
N PHE A 474 27.24 4.18 9.91
CA PHE A 474 26.90 5.56 9.61
C PHE A 474 27.72 6.49 10.51
N VAL A 475 28.15 7.66 10.00
CA VAL A 475 28.82 8.68 10.82
C VAL A 475 28.42 10.08 10.34
N ASP A 476 27.90 10.90 11.25
CA ASP A 476 27.70 12.34 11.00
C ASP A 476 29.00 13.08 11.33
N TRP A 477 29.99 12.93 10.45
CA TRP A 477 31.35 13.40 10.71
C TRP A 477 31.41 14.89 11.11
N ASN A 478 30.67 15.72 10.38
CA ASN A 478 30.60 17.17 10.60
C ASN A 478 29.65 17.56 11.74
N SER A 479 28.95 16.60 12.36
CA SER A 479 28.01 16.84 13.47
C SER A 479 26.92 17.86 13.11
N ASN A 480 26.36 17.75 11.90
CA ASN A 480 25.35 18.67 11.37
C ASN A 480 23.92 18.33 11.84
N GLY A 481 23.77 17.43 12.82
CA GLY A 481 22.47 16.97 13.30
C GLY A 481 21.75 16.09 12.28
N CYS A 482 22.51 15.29 11.53
CA CYS A 482 21.95 14.38 10.55
C CYS A 482 21.07 13.34 11.26
N ARG A 483 19.91 13.08 10.67
CA ARG A 483 19.00 12.03 11.09
C ARG A 483 18.49 11.33 9.85
N GLN A 484 18.60 10.01 9.82
CA GLN A 484 18.22 9.22 8.66
C GLN A 484 17.39 8.00 9.04
N ALA A 485 16.56 7.56 8.11
CA ALA A 485 15.74 6.36 8.24
C ALA A 485 16.29 5.28 7.31
N VAL A 486 16.43 4.06 7.81
CA VAL A 486 16.86 2.88 7.05
C VAL A 486 15.68 1.94 6.90
N GLU A 487 15.29 1.71 5.65
CA GLU A 487 14.30 0.71 5.25
C GLU A 487 15.02 -0.49 4.64
N MET A 488 14.57 -1.70 4.96
CA MET A 488 15.09 -2.94 4.39
C MET A 488 14.01 -3.67 3.60
N MET A 489 14.35 -4.05 2.38
CA MET A 489 13.51 -4.79 1.45
C MET A 489 14.24 -6.04 0.96
N ASP A 490 13.46 -7.03 0.55
CA ASP A 490 13.99 -8.14 -0.25
C ASP A 490 14.38 -7.61 -1.64
N ALA A 491 15.60 -7.90 -2.11
CA ALA A 491 16.11 -7.32 -3.34
C ALA A 491 15.38 -7.84 -4.60
N GLY A 492 14.78 -9.04 -4.55
CA GLY A 492 14.10 -9.65 -5.68
C GLY A 492 12.63 -9.22 -5.78
N THR A 493 11.92 -9.25 -4.66
CA THR A 493 10.48 -8.93 -4.61
C THR A 493 10.18 -7.48 -4.27
N LEU A 494 11.15 -6.74 -3.72
CA LEU A 494 11.01 -5.38 -3.21
C LEU A 494 9.97 -5.23 -2.09
N ASN A 495 9.54 -6.35 -1.50
CA ASN A 495 8.73 -6.37 -0.30
C ASN A 495 9.54 -5.85 0.89
N GLN A 496 8.88 -5.11 1.79
CA GLN A 496 9.49 -4.70 3.04
C GLN A 496 9.71 -5.93 3.93
N VAL A 497 10.95 -6.11 4.39
CA VAL A 497 11.34 -7.28 5.20
C VAL A 497 11.79 -6.95 6.60
N ALA A 498 12.01 -5.68 6.94
CA ALA A 498 12.26 -5.22 8.31
C ALA A 498 11.47 -3.93 8.61
N PRO A 499 11.15 -3.63 9.89
CA PRO A 499 10.58 -2.34 10.26
C PRO A 499 11.57 -1.21 9.95
N VAL A 500 11.05 0.00 9.67
CA VAL A 500 11.90 1.20 9.49
C VAL A 500 12.68 1.46 10.77
N ARG A 501 13.96 1.81 10.64
CA ARG A 501 14.81 2.17 11.77
C ARG A 501 15.35 3.58 11.59
N ILE A 502 15.31 4.36 12.67
CA ILE A 502 15.94 5.68 12.71
C ILE A 502 17.35 5.53 13.24
N VAL A 503 18.27 6.24 12.60
CA VAL A 503 19.62 6.50 13.11
C VAL A 503 19.68 8.00 13.40
N ASP A 504 19.71 8.33 14.68
CA ASP A 504 19.81 9.68 15.23
C ASP A 504 21.13 9.85 16.01
N ASP A 505 21.51 11.10 16.24
CA ASP A 505 22.66 11.52 17.06
C ASP A 505 23.88 10.59 16.93
N PHE A 506 24.36 10.42 15.70
CA PHE A 506 25.47 9.52 15.37
C PHE A 506 26.77 10.24 14.99
N PRO A 507 27.18 11.37 15.63
CA PRO A 507 28.49 11.95 15.36
C PRO A 507 29.60 10.99 15.78
N GLY A 508 29.36 10.16 16.80
CA GLY A 508 30.23 9.08 17.29
C GLY A 508 30.37 7.85 16.37
N GLY A 509 29.53 7.78 15.34
CA GLY A 509 29.33 6.58 14.55
C GLY A 509 28.22 5.68 15.12
N ALA A 510 27.47 5.02 14.24
CA ALA A 510 26.43 4.07 14.62
C ALA A 510 26.36 2.91 13.63
N TYR A 511 26.23 1.70 14.17
CA TYR A 511 25.93 0.49 13.43
C TYR A 511 24.45 0.16 13.53
N LEU A 512 23.88 -0.28 12.42
CA LEU A 512 22.57 -0.90 12.39
C LEU A 512 22.70 -2.32 11.84
N VAL A 513 22.34 -3.30 12.68
CA VAL A 513 22.62 -4.72 12.42
C VAL A 513 21.33 -5.45 12.10
N TYR A 514 21.35 -6.17 10.98
CA TYR A 514 20.23 -6.98 10.51
C TYR A 514 20.66 -8.43 10.34
N LYS A 515 19.72 -9.36 10.55
CA LYS A 515 19.84 -10.76 10.17
C LYS A 515 18.82 -11.06 9.07
N TYR A 516 19.28 -11.69 8.00
CA TYR A 516 18.42 -12.11 6.88
C TYR A 516 19.02 -13.33 6.18
N ASN A 517 18.33 -13.87 5.18
CA ASN A 517 18.77 -15.05 4.46
C ASN A 517 18.75 -14.94 2.93
N LYS A 518 18.39 -13.77 2.38
CA LYS A 518 18.32 -13.50 0.93
C LYS A 518 19.05 -12.21 0.58
N SER A 519 19.10 -11.89 -0.71
CA SER A 519 19.58 -10.60 -1.20
C SER A 519 18.75 -9.47 -0.60
N ALA A 520 19.42 -8.45 -0.07
CA ALA A 520 18.78 -7.37 0.67
C ALA A 520 18.99 -6.03 -0.04
N LYS A 521 17.97 -5.19 -0.01
CA LYS A 521 18.05 -3.80 -0.44
C LYS A 521 17.78 -2.89 0.73
N PHE A 522 18.68 -1.95 0.97
CA PHE A 522 18.51 -0.93 1.98
C PHE A 522 18.27 0.40 1.30
N ARG A 523 17.24 1.12 1.75
CA ARG A 523 17.01 2.51 1.39
C ARG A 523 17.28 3.40 2.59
N ILE A 524 18.08 4.43 2.39
CA ILE A 524 18.54 5.34 3.42
C ILE A 524 17.96 6.72 3.09
N ASN A 525 16.94 7.12 3.84
CA ASN A 525 16.19 8.35 3.60
C ASN A 525 16.57 9.43 4.61
N LYS A 526 16.63 10.67 4.15
CA LYS A 526 16.82 11.81 5.02
C LYS A 526 15.59 12.03 5.89
N VAL A 527 15.77 12.27 7.18
CA VAL A 527 14.70 12.72 8.09
C VAL A 527 14.94 14.18 8.46
N ARG A 528 16.16 14.51 8.93
CA ARG A 528 16.63 15.88 9.22
C ARG A 528 18.12 16.00 8.89
N GLY A 529 18.60 17.25 8.85
CA GLY A 529 20.00 17.57 8.58
C GLY A 529 20.30 17.72 7.09
N SER A 530 21.59 17.81 6.76
CA SER A 530 22.06 18.16 5.42
C SER A 530 22.27 16.95 4.51
N LEU A 531 22.61 15.78 5.05
CA LEU A 531 22.99 14.59 4.27
C LEU A 531 22.39 13.31 4.87
N VAL A 532 22.21 12.29 4.03
CA VAL A 532 22.29 10.88 4.47
C VAL A 532 23.70 10.37 4.25
N THR A 533 24.14 9.41 5.06
CA THR A 533 25.49 8.82 4.97
C THR A 533 25.45 7.30 4.98
N LEU A 534 26.50 6.67 4.46
CA LEU A 534 26.86 5.25 4.63
C LEU A 534 28.38 5.14 4.46
N SER A 535 29.07 4.67 5.50
CA SER A 535 30.53 4.64 5.55
C SER A 535 31.11 3.23 5.53
N GLY A 536 30.35 2.22 5.93
CA GLY A 536 30.81 0.84 5.84
C GLY A 536 29.69 -0.19 5.92
N ILE A 537 29.98 -1.39 5.44
CA ILE A 537 29.10 -2.55 5.43
C ILE A 537 29.93 -3.74 5.88
N PHE A 538 29.45 -4.49 6.87
CA PHE A 538 30.19 -5.58 7.48
C PHE A 538 29.35 -6.86 7.44
N PHE A 539 29.98 -7.97 7.09
CA PHE A 539 29.37 -9.28 6.95
C PHE A 539 29.86 -10.22 8.04
N ASP A 540 28.90 -10.84 8.72
CA ASP A 540 29.14 -11.73 9.83
C ASP A 540 28.27 -12.98 9.67
N PRO A 541 28.69 -14.13 10.27
CA PRO A 541 27.82 -15.29 10.31
C PRO A 541 26.57 -14.93 11.10
N ALA A 542 25.42 -15.52 10.74
CA ALA A 542 24.26 -15.49 11.62
C ALA A 542 24.68 -16.09 12.97
N ALA A 543 24.49 -15.35 14.07
CA ALA A 543 24.81 -15.88 15.39
C ALA A 543 24.01 -17.17 15.59
N THR A 544 24.68 -18.26 15.98
CA THR A 544 23.99 -19.43 16.50
C THR A 544 23.27 -18.98 17.76
N THR A 545 21.93 -19.09 17.78
CA THR A 545 21.17 -19.00 19.03
C THR A 545 21.71 -20.09 19.95
N LEU A 546 22.62 -19.73 20.86
CA LEU A 546 22.96 -20.56 21.99
C LEU A 546 21.66 -20.74 22.77
N GLY A 547 21.18 -21.98 22.81
CA GLY A 547 19.96 -22.35 23.54
C GLY A 547 20.03 -21.78 24.96
N SER A 548 18.90 -21.25 25.42
CA SER A 548 18.71 -20.79 26.78
C SER A 548 19.20 -21.82 27.79
N HIS A 549 20.37 -21.58 28.39
CA HIS A 549 20.71 -22.19 29.66
C HIS A 549 19.90 -21.45 30.73
N GLN A 550 18.83 -22.08 31.21
CA GLN A 550 18.23 -21.74 32.49
C GLN A 550 19.23 -22.08 33.62
N PRO A 551 19.40 -21.22 34.63
CA PRO A 551 19.53 -21.67 35.99
C PRO A 551 18.16 -22.08 36.57
#